data_AF-A0A7U2MSB4-F1
#
_entry.id   AF-A0A7U2MSB4-F1
#
_cell.length_a   1.000
_cell.length_b   1.000
_cell.length_c   1.000
_cell.angle_alpha   90.00
_cell.angle_beta   90.00
_cell.angle_gamma   90.00
#
_symmetry.space_group_name_H-M   'P 1'
#
loop_
_entity.id
_entity.type
_entity.pdbx_description
1 polymer ?
#
loop_
_entity_poly.entity_id
_entity_poly.type
_entity_poly.pdbx_seq_one_letter_code
_entity_poly.pdbx_strand_id
1 'polypeptide(L)'
;MAALEKNPAADLMSMFSDSYIQGHRNAKYGQLSYAAKQETETKGLPEFRTRLDLAEIATVIYPLSDKVTAMLGQYSGGWLDNKSIDAEQSLIASLKQLIWDSPKIWESSVRGVVVKCNEDIVAKVITGNKDYTEYTSMQYLEKQVPDISAPRPHGLIALGPFRIIFMSYIPGQTLAQAWPSLSHKEKISIQHQLDEIFCRLRTIRQDDGSPLGGVNGEGAKELRVDECTLFKNITTTKEFNSLQFSARHYGSTTYVKLLRSFLEYDNSTLIPGSVFTHGDVRINNIMVKKEPSPSGEYIVTGIIGLEDSGFYLHY
;
A
#
# COMPACT_ATOMS: atom_id res chain seq x y z
N MET A 1 37.10 -6.72 2.31
CA MET A 1 37.08 -5.57 1.37
C MET A 1 37.96 -5.83 0.15
N ALA A 2 39.26 -6.12 0.29
CA ALA A 2 40.19 -6.30 -0.86
C ALA A 2 39.86 -7.43 -1.88
N ALA A 3 38.99 -8.40 -1.56
CA ALA A 3 38.65 -9.50 -2.48
C ALA A 3 37.44 -9.19 -3.39
N LEU A 4 36.51 -8.35 -2.95
CA LEU A 4 35.35 -7.89 -3.75
C LEU A 4 35.77 -6.89 -4.83
N GLU A 5 36.82 -6.10 -4.57
CA GLU A 5 37.42 -5.21 -5.58
C GLU A 5 38.07 -5.98 -6.74
N LYS A 6 38.52 -7.23 -6.51
CA LYS A 6 39.14 -8.07 -7.54
C LYS A 6 38.15 -8.98 -8.27
N ASN A 7 37.05 -9.36 -7.64
CA ASN A 7 36.00 -10.15 -8.26
C ASN A 7 34.63 -9.78 -7.68
N PRO A 8 33.89 -8.84 -8.30
CA PRO A 8 32.58 -8.42 -7.83
C PRO A 8 31.50 -9.51 -7.93
N ALA A 9 31.76 -10.60 -8.66
CA ALA A 9 30.87 -11.77 -8.75
C ALA A 9 31.23 -12.88 -7.74
N ALA A 10 32.16 -12.63 -6.80
CA ALA A 10 32.50 -13.60 -5.78
C ALA A 10 31.27 -13.94 -4.91
N ASP A 11 31.05 -15.24 -4.68
CA ASP A 11 30.02 -15.68 -3.76
C ASP A 11 30.35 -15.20 -2.34
N LEU A 12 29.60 -14.21 -1.88
CA LEU A 12 29.75 -13.62 -0.55
C LEU A 12 29.71 -14.68 0.56
N MET A 13 28.92 -15.75 0.37
CA MET A 13 28.80 -16.82 1.37
C MET A 13 30.10 -17.62 1.54
N SER A 14 30.91 -17.72 0.50
CA SER A 14 32.23 -18.36 0.52
C SER A 14 33.31 -17.54 1.23
N MET A 15 33.03 -16.26 1.51
CA MET A 15 33.98 -15.30 2.07
C MET A 15 33.83 -15.07 3.57
N PHE A 16 32.73 -15.55 4.17
CA PHE A 16 32.46 -15.42 5.60
C PHE A 16 32.86 -16.68 6.36
N SER A 17 33.17 -16.52 7.66
CA SER A 17 33.54 -17.65 8.52
C SER A 17 32.40 -18.66 8.68
N ASP A 18 32.75 -19.92 8.95
CA ASP A 18 31.78 -20.99 9.19
C ASP A 18 30.78 -20.64 10.31
N SER A 19 31.22 -19.87 11.31
CA SER A 19 30.35 -19.36 12.38
C SER A 19 29.26 -18.41 11.87
N TYR A 20 29.58 -17.53 10.92
CA TYR A 20 28.62 -16.63 10.28
C TYR A 20 27.66 -17.41 9.38
N ILE A 21 28.16 -18.37 8.60
CA ILE A 21 27.35 -19.22 7.73
C ILE A 21 26.35 -20.02 8.56
N GLN A 22 26.77 -20.59 9.69
CA GLN A 22 25.91 -21.32 10.60
C GLN A 22 24.86 -20.41 11.25
N GLY A 23 25.26 -19.22 11.71
CA GLY A 23 24.33 -18.20 12.23
C GLY A 23 23.29 -17.77 11.18
N HIS A 24 23.72 -17.54 9.94
CA HIS A 24 22.86 -17.17 8.82
C HIS A 24 21.86 -18.28 8.47
N ARG A 25 22.29 -19.54 8.43
CA ARG A 25 21.40 -20.69 8.23
C ARG A 25 20.36 -20.77 9.34
N ASN A 26 20.77 -20.69 10.60
CA ASN A 26 19.87 -20.75 11.75
C ASN A 26 18.81 -19.62 11.72
N ALA A 27 19.21 -18.40 11.36
CA ALA A 27 18.28 -17.27 11.19
C ALA A 27 17.29 -17.51 10.04
N LYS A 28 17.76 -18.06 8.91
CA LYS A 28 16.92 -18.37 7.74
C LYS A 28 15.91 -19.49 8.04
N TYR A 29 16.30 -20.53 8.79
CA TYR A 29 15.38 -21.57 9.27
C TYR A 29 14.35 -21.03 10.28
N GLY A 30 14.77 -20.10 11.16
CA GLY A 30 13.86 -19.37 12.04
C GLY A 30 12.82 -18.55 11.27
N GLN A 31 13.24 -17.83 10.22
CA GLN A 31 12.34 -17.06 9.35
C GLN A 31 11.40 -17.95 8.54
N LEU A 32 11.87 -19.07 7.99
CA LEU A 32 11.02 -20.07 7.31
C LEU A 32 9.96 -20.64 8.26
N SER A 33 10.30 -20.87 9.53
CA SER A 33 9.34 -21.32 10.55
C SER A 33 8.31 -20.25 10.92
N TYR A 34 8.67 -18.96 10.82
CA TYR A 34 7.76 -17.84 11.09
C TYR A 34 6.83 -17.56 9.90
N ALA A 35 7.35 -17.59 8.67
CA ALA A 35 6.56 -17.51 7.45
C ALA A 35 5.60 -18.71 7.31
N ALA A 36 6.08 -19.93 7.60
CA ALA A 36 5.23 -21.12 7.65
C ALA A 36 4.16 -21.05 8.77
N LYS A 37 4.45 -20.38 9.89
CA LYS A 37 3.46 -20.07 10.94
C LYS A 37 2.41 -19.07 10.47
N GLN A 38 2.80 -18.01 9.76
CA GLN A 38 1.85 -17.06 9.16
C GLN A 38 0.98 -17.72 8.07
N GLU A 39 1.55 -18.62 7.26
CA GLU A 39 0.80 -19.41 6.26
C GLU A 39 -0.13 -20.47 6.88
N THR A 40 0.17 -20.98 8.09
CA THR A 40 -0.71 -21.91 8.80
C THR A 40 -1.78 -21.21 9.64
N GLU A 41 -1.49 -20.04 10.23
CA GLU A 41 -2.48 -19.21 10.94
C GLU A 41 -3.56 -18.64 10.01
N THR A 42 -3.21 -18.37 8.74
CA THR A 42 -4.18 -17.87 7.74
C THR A 42 -5.16 -18.94 7.24
N LYS A 43 -4.81 -20.23 7.31
CA LYS A 43 -5.63 -21.36 6.83
C LYS A 43 -6.81 -21.75 7.73
N GLY A 44 -6.94 -21.15 8.92
CA GLY A 44 -8.02 -21.44 9.88
C GLY A 44 -8.85 -20.22 10.32
N LEU A 45 -8.53 -19.02 9.81
CA LEU A 45 -9.27 -17.82 10.18
C LEU A 45 -10.61 -17.74 9.41
N PRO A 46 -11.71 -17.38 10.08
CA PRO A 46 -13.00 -17.22 9.43
C PRO A 46 -12.93 -16.13 8.35
N GLU A 47 -13.80 -16.25 7.34
CA GLU A 47 -13.94 -15.28 6.25
C GLU A 47 -14.05 -13.85 6.80
N PHE A 48 -13.32 -12.91 6.21
CA PHE A 48 -13.19 -11.55 6.77
C PHE A 48 -14.55 -10.88 6.98
N ARG A 49 -15.51 -11.10 6.08
CA ARG A 49 -16.85 -10.51 6.12
C ARG A 49 -17.65 -10.89 7.37
N THR A 50 -17.45 -12.08 7.93
CA THR A 50 -18.12 -12.49 9.18
C THR A 50 -17.75 -11.60 10.37
N ARG A 51 -16.59 -10.92 10.30
CA ARG A 51 -16.13 -10.01 11.35
C ARG A 51 -16.88 -8.67 11.32
N LEU A 52 -17.61 -8.34 10.24
CA LEU A 52 -18.37 -7.09 10.13
C LEU A 52 -19.48 -6.99 11.17
N ASP A 53 -19.89 -8.11 11.78
CA ASP A 53 -20.85 -8.12 12.89
C ASP A 53 -20.34 -7.37 14.12
N LEU A 54 -19.02 -7.20 14.26
CA LEU A 54 -18.39 -6.37 15.30
C LEU A 54 -18.63 -4.86 15.11
N ALA A 55 -19.17 -4.44 13.96
CA ALA A 55 -19.48 -3.05 13.70
C ALA A 55 -20.86 -2.66 14.23
N GLU A 56 -20.85 -1.83 15.27
CA GLU A 56 -22.04 -1.27 15.92
C GLU A 56 -22.29 0.22 15.58
N ILE A 57 -21.27 0.90 15.06
CA ILE A 57 -21.31 2.34 14.73
C ILE A 57 -20.79 2.59 13.31
N ALA A 58 -21.31 3.61 12.64
CA ALA A 58 -20.85 4.05 11.34
C ALA A 58 -20.72 5.58 11.29
N THR A 59 -19.51 6.07 11.02
CA THR A 59 -19.23 7.50 10.88
C THR A 59 -18.65 7.79 9.51
N VAL A 60 -19.30 8.67 8.75
CA VAL A 60 -18.75 9.18 7.49
C VAL A 60 -17.59 10.12 7.82
N ILE A 61 -16.36 9.70 7.52
CA ILE A 61 -15.14 10.48 7.76
C ILE A 61 -14.90 11.43 6.59
N TYR A 62 -15.15 10.96 5.37
CA TYR A 62 -15.12 11.76 4.16
C TYR A 62 -16.41 11.58 3.35
N PRO A 63 -16.96 12.67 2.77
CA PRO A 63 -18.25 12.62 2.08
C PRO A 63 -18.34 11.53 1.02
N LEU A 64 -19.51 10.87 0.96
CA LEU A 64 -19.81 9.87 -0.06
C LEU A 64 -20.20 10.57 -1.36
N SER A 65 -19.68 10.09 -2.49
CA SER A 65 -20.11 10.53 -3.80
C SER A 65 -21.57 10.13 -4.09
N ASP A 66 -22.24 10.86 -4.99
CA ASP A 66 -23.62 10.54 -5.40
C ASP A 66 -23.77 9.10 -5.89
N LYS A 67 -22.76 8.55 -6.58
CA LYS A 67 -22.74 7.15 -7.02
C LYS A 67 -22.81 6.18 -5.83
N VAL A 68 -22.05 6.42 -4.77
CA VAL A 68 -22.03 5.56 -3.58
C VAL A 68 -23.32 5.74 -2.78
N THR A 69 -23.80 6.96 -2.61
CA THR A 69 -25.05 7.26 -1.92
C THR A 69 -26.24 6.58 -2.62
N ALA A 70 -26.34 6.69 -3.95
CA ALA A 70 -27.39 6.04 -4.72
C ALA A 70 -27.31 4.51 -4.63
N MET A 71 -26.10 3.95 -4.65
CA MET A 71 -25.88 2.50 -4.49
C MET A 71 -26.31 2.00 -3.10
N LEU A 72 -25.93 2.70 -2.01
CA LEU A 72 -26.39 2.36 -0.65
C LEU A 72 -27.90 2.57 -0.48
N GLY A 73 -28.49 3.52 -1.20
CA GLY A 73 -29.94 3.74 -1.28
C GLY A 73 -30.74 2.51 -1.68
N GLN A 74 -30.16 1.64 -2.52
CA GLN A 74 -30.81 0.41 -2.99
C GLN A 74 -30.95 -0.66 -1.89
N TYR A 75 -30.06 -0.62 -0.89
CA TYR A 75 -30.03 -1.58 0.22
C TYR A 75 -30.81 -1.09 1.45
N SER A 76 -31.11 0.21 1.52
CA SER A 76 -31.64 0.86 2.72
C SER A 76 -33.16 1.01 2.77
N GLY A 77 -33.90 0.54 1.76
CA GLY A 77 -35.36 0.67 1.73
C GLY A 77 -35.86 2.13 1.74
N GLY A 78 -35.09 3.07 1.18
CA GLY A 78 -35.48 4.49 1.09
C GLY A 78 -34.90 5.36 2.19
N TRP A 79 -33.57 5.49 2.23
CA TRP A 79 -32.88 6.40 3.14
C TRP A 79 -32.82 7.81 2.55
N LEU A 80 -33.71 8.72 2.96
CA LEU A 80 -33.47 10.16 2.72
C LEU A 80 -33.90 11.14 3.84
N ASP A 81 -34.73 10.80 4.83
CA ASP A 81 -35.36 11.87 5.64
C ASP A 81 -35.34 11.77 7.18
N ASN A 82 -34.57 10.89 7.84
CA ASN A 82 -34.64 10.80 9.32
C ASN A 82 -33.29 10.89 10.05
N LYS A 83 -33.02 12.01 10.72
CA LYS A 83 -31.85 12.21 11.61
C LYS A 83 -32.07 11.50 12.97
N SER A 84 -32.13 10.17 12.98
CA SER A 84 -32.28 9.39 14.22
C SER A 84 -31.36 8.16 14.22
N ILE A 85 -31.26 7.45 15.36
CA ILE A 85 -30.55 6.17 15.53
C ILE A 85 -30.89 5.16 14.42
N ASP A 86 -32.12 5.25 13.89
CA ASP A 86 -32.61 4.43 12.79
C ASP A 86 -31.80 4.61 11.49
N ALA A 87 -31.31 5.82 11.20
CA ALA A 87 -30.52 6.09 10.00
C ALA A 87 -29.10 5.53 10.08
N GLU A 88 -28.46 5.57 11.25
CA GLU A 88 -27.14 4.96 11.42
C GLU A 88 -27.23 3.44 11.33
N GLN A 89 -28.24 2.82 11.98
CA GLN A 89 -28.46 1.38 11.88
C GLN A 89 -28.80 0.94 10.45
N SER A 90 -29.62 1.73 9.74
CA SER A 90 -29.90 1.50 8.31
C SER A 90 -28.63 1.59 7.46
N LEU A 91 -27.75 2.57 7.72
CA LEU A 91 -26.47 2.69 7.03
C LEU A 91 -25.58 1.47 7.31
N ILE A 92 -25.45 1.03 8.56
CA ILE A 92 -24.68 -0.16 8.94
C ILE A 92 -25.22 -1.40 8.22
N ALA A 93 -26.53 -1.61 8.26
CA ALA A 93 -27.18 -2.74 7.59
C ALA A 93 -26.93 -2.71 6.08
N SER A 94 -27.06 -1.54 5.45
CA SER A 94 -26.82 -1.35 4.01
C SER A 94 -25.37 -1.61 3.62
N LEU A 95 -24.41 -1.17 4.44
CA LEU A 95 -22.99 -1.43 4.21
C LEU A 95 -22.69 -2.92 4.33
N LYS A 96 -23.19 -3.59 5.38
CA LYS A 96 -23.02 -5.03 5.58
C LYS A 96 -23.58 -5.82 4.40
N GLN A 97 -24.81 -5.49 3.97
CA GLN A 97 -25.48 -6.16 2.85
C GLN A 97 -24.73 -5.93 1.53
N LEU A 98 -24.36 -4.68 1.20
CA LEU A 98 -23.58 -4.35 0.01
C LEU A 98 -22.27 -5.15 -0.02
N ILE A 99 -21.52 -5.15 1.08
CA ILE A 99 -20.22 -5.84 1.15
C ILE A 99 -20.41 -7.35 0.98
N TRP A 100 -21.48 -7.91 1.54
CA TRP A 100 -21.79 -9.33 1.46
C TRP A 100 -22.15 -9.77 0.03
N ASP A 101 -23.04 -9.02 -0.62
CA ASP A 101 -23.59 -9.36 -1.94
C ASP A 101 -22.59 -9.10 -3.09
N SER A 102 -21.66 -8.17 -2.89
CA SER A 102 -20.65 -7.83 -3.90
C SER A 102 -19.65 -8.98 -4.11
N PRO A 103 -19.15 -9.24 -5.33
CA PRO A 103 -18.05 -10.19 -5.55
C PRO A 103 -16.75 -9.76 -4.86
N LYS A 104 -16.05 -10.71 -4.21
CA LYS A 104 -14.68 -10.47 -3.68
C LYS A 104 -13.68 -10.47 -4.83
N ILE A 105 -12.85 -9.43 -4.91
CA ILE A 105 -11.72 -9.37 -5.85
C ILE A 105 -10.37 -9.54 -5.16
N TRP A 106 -10.33 -9.36 -3.83
CA TRP A 106 -9.16 -9.65 -3.00
C TRP A 106 -9.57 -9.88 -1.54
N GLU A 107 -8.84 -10.75 -0.83
CA GLU A 107 -9.06 -10.99 0.60
C GLU A 107 -7.76 -11.32 1.33
N SER A 108 -7.65 -10.79 2.55
CA SER A 108 -6.73 -11.22 3.60
C SER A 108 -7.55 -11.34 4.88
N SER A 109 -7.62 -12.55 5.45
CA SER A 109 -8.39 -12.84 6.67
C SER A 109 -8.01 -11.95 7.86
N VAL A 110 -6.77 -11.45 7.88
CA VAL A 110 -6.27 -10.51 8.89
C VAL A 110 -6.50 -9.06 8.48
N ARG A 111 -6.05 -8.66 7.29
CA ARG A 111 -6.00 -7.24 6.90
C ARG A 111 -7.37 -6.69 6.49
N GLY A 112 -8.08 -7.38 5.60
CA GLY A 112 -9.22 -6.78 4.92
C GLY A 112 -9.76 -7.58 3.74
N VAL A 113 -10.80 -7.03 3.12
CA VAL A 113 -11.40 -7.54 1.89
C VAL A 113 -11.61 -6.39 0.91
N VAL A 114 -11.45 -6.66 -0.38
CA VAL A 114 -11.86 -5.74 -1.46
C VAL A 114 -12.98 -6.39 -2.24
N VAL A 115 -14.09 -5.67 -2.39
CA VAL A 115 -15.27 -6.15 -3.10
C VAL A 115 -15.59 -5.22 -4.27
N LYS A 116 -16.00 -5.80 -5.40
CA LYS A 116 -16.46 -5.06 -6.57
C LYS A 116 -17.95 -4.75 -6.40
N CYS A 117 -18.28 -3.54 -5.99
CA CYS A 117 -19.66 -3.14 -5.72
C CYS A 117 -20.50 -3.02 -6.99
N ASN A 118 -19.88 -2.51 -8.07
CA ASN A 118 -20.43 -2.48 -9.42
C ASN A 118 -19.29 -2.29 -10.43
N GLU A 119 -19.61 -1.96 -11.69
CA GLU A 119 -18.60 -1.76 -12.75
C GLU A 119 -17.65 -0.57 -12.51
N ASP A 120 -18.07 0.41 -11.71
CA ASP A 120 -17.33 1.65 -11.48
C ASP A 120 -16.69 1.72 -10.10
N ILE A 121 -17.21 1.01 -9.09
CA ILE A 121 -16.88 1.20 -7.68
C ILE A 121 -16.43 -0.10 -7.03
N VAL A 122 -15.33 -0.01 -6.28
CA VAL A 122 -14.91 -1.01 -5.30
C VAL A 122 -15.00 -0.45 -3.90
N ALA A 123 -15.24 -1.34 -2.93
CA ALA A 123 -15.12 -1.05 -1.52
C ALA A 123 -13.96 -1.87 -0.93
N LYS A 124 -12.95 -1.19 -0.40
CA LYS A 124 -11.86 -1.79 0.38
C LYS A 124 -12.20 -1.66 1.86
N VAL A 125 -12.40 -2.79 2.53
CA VAL A 125 -12.75 -2.86 3.94
C VAL A 125 -11.54 -3.38 4.72
N ILE A 126 -10.99 -2.56 5.61
CA ILE A 126 -9.73 -2.83 6.31
C ILE A 126 -9.94 -2.69 7.81
N THR A 127 -9.24 -3.50 8.60
CA THR A 127 -9.20 -3.34 10.06
C THR A 127 -8.51 -2.03 10.47
N GLY A 128 -9.06 -1.33 11.45
CA GLY A 128 -8.50 -0.13 12.09
C GLY A 128 -8.92 1.20 11.45
N ASN A 129 -8.84 2.27 12.25
CA ASN A 129 -9.25 3.64 11.90
C ASN A 129 -8.16 4.69 12.25
N LYS A 130 -6.89 4.28 12.36
CA LYS A 130 -5.78 5.16 12.76
C LYS A 130 -5.10 5.86 11.60
N ASP A 131 -5.31 5.36 10.38
CA ASP A 131 -4.56 5.76 9.20
C ASP A 131 -5.50 5.82 7.98
N TYR A 132 -5.55 7.00 7.35
CA TYR A 132 -6.34 7.27 6.15
C TYR A 132 -5.47 7.63 4.94
N THR A 133 -4.16 7.35 5.00
CA THR A 133 -3.17 7.68 3.96
C THR A 133 -3.61 7.26 2.57
N GLU A 134 -4.19 6.07 2.42
CA GLU A 134 -4.66 5.58 1.11
C GLU A 134 -5.73 6.50 0.50
N TYR A 135 -6.69 6.96 1.30
CA TYR A 135 -7.77 7.82 0.84
C TYR A 135 -7.28 9.23 0.50
N THR A 136 -6.49 9.82 1.39
CA THR A 136 -5.97 11.18 1.21
C THR A 136 -4.97 11.23 0.05
N SER A 137 -4.19 10.17 -0.16
CA SER A 137 -3.28 10.05 -1.30
C SER A 137 -4.04 9.99 -2.63
N MET A 138 -5.15 9.23 -2.71
CA MET A 138 -6.01 9.25 -3.90
C MET A 138 -6.59 10.65 -4.17
N GLN A 139 -7.07 11.35 -3.13
CA GLN A 139 -7.57 12.74 -3.26
C GLN A 139 -6.47 13.69 -3.73
N TYR A 140 -5.26 13.50 -3.24
CA TYR A 140 -4.11 14.33 -3.58
C TYR A 140 -3.70 14.11 -5.04
N LEU A 141 -3.57 12.86 -5.49
CA LEU A 141 -3.24 12.52 -6.87
C LEU A 141 -4.31 12.98 -7.86
N GLU A 142 -5.59 12.84 -7.52
CA GLU A 142 -6.70 13.35 -8.35
C GLU A 142 -6.58 14.86 -8.60
N LYS A 143 -6.10 15.62 -7.62
CA LYS A 143 -5.94 17.08 -7.74
C LYS A 143 -4.64 17.48 -8.45
N GLN A 144 -3.53 16.81 -8.14
CA GLN A 144 -2.19 17.25 -8.57
C GLN A 144 -1.75 16.64 -9.91
N VAL A 145 -2.14 15.38 -10.16
CA VAL A 145 -1.73 14.59 -11.33
C VAL A 145 -2.90 13.72 -11.83
N PRO A 146 -3.99 14.33 -12.32
CA PRO A 146 -5.16 13.58 -12.80
C PRO A 146 -4.85 12.71 -14.03
N ASP A 147 -3.73 12.96 -14.71
CA ASP A 147 -3.18 12.18 -15.82
C ASP A 147 -2.68 10.80 -15.38
N ILE A 148 -2.20 10.67 -14.14
CA ILE A 148 -1.78 9.37 -13.61
C ILE A 148 -3.01 8.56 -13.20
N SER A 149 -3.12 7.38 -13.81
CA SER A 149 -4.17 6.42 -13.50
C SER A 149 -3.95 5.80 -12.12
N ALA A 150 -4.74 6.25 -11.15
CA ALA A 150 -4.90 5.66 -9.82
C ALA A 150 -6.40 5.65 -9.47
N PRO A 151 -6.86 4.79 -8.55
CA PRO A 151 -8.26 4.80 -8.11
C PRO A 151 -8.66 6.21 -7.62
N ARG A 152 -9.86 6.67 -7.97
CA ARG A 152 -10.40 7.94 -7.50
C ARG A 152 -11.24 7.72 -6.24
N PRO A 153 -11.17 8.61 -5.24
CA PRO A 153 -11.87 8.43 -3.98
C PRO A 153 -13.36 8.75 -4.12
N HIS A 154 -14.22 7.91 -3.56
CA HIS A 154 -15.68 8.05 -3.59
C HIS A 154 -16.34 8.14 -2.21
N GLY A 155 -15.53 8.17 -1.15
CA GLY A 155 -15.95 8.33 0.24
C GLY A 155 -15.24 7.39 1.20
N LEU A 156 -15.26 7.74 2.48
CA LEU A 156 -14.66 6.93 3.55
C LEU A 156 -15.56 6.89 4.77
N ILE A 157 -15.79 5.68 5.28
CA ILE A 157 -16.60 5.44 6.47
C ILE A 157 -15.75 4.68 7.50
N ALA A 158 -15.73 5.17 8.74
CA ALA A 158 -15.30 4.37 9.88
C ALA A 158 -16.50 3.52 10.33
N LEU A 159 -16.41 2.20 10.16
CA LEU A 159 -17.44 1.22 10.48
C LEU A 159 -16.96 0.38 11.69
N GLY A 160 -17.26 0.83 12.91
CA GLY A 160 -16.78 0.23 14.15
C GLY A 160 -15.26 0.03 14.16
N PRO A 161 -14.73 -1.20 14.26
CA PRO A 161 -13.29 -1.46 14.23
C PRO A 161 -12.70 -1.50 12.81
N PHE A 162 -13.50 -1.25 11.77
CA PHE A 162 -13.08 -1.25 10.38
C PHE A 162 -13.18 0.15 9.76
N ARG A 163 -12.51 0.33 8.63
CA ARG A 163 -12.76 1.43 7.69
C ARG A 163 -13.16 0.86 6.35
N ILE A 164 -14.09 1.55 5.69
CA ILE A 164 -14.48 1.28 4.31
C ILE A 164 -14.03 2.45 3.47
N ILE A 165 -13.24 2.15 2.45
CA ILE A 165 -12.82 3.11 1.43
C ILE A 165 -13.55 2.76 0.15
N PHE A 166 -14.43 3.65 -0.31
CA PHE A 166 -15.02 3.57 -1.64
C PHE A 166 -14.10 4.27 -2.63
N MET A 167 -13.78 3.59 -3.72
CA MET A 167 -12.91 4.13 -4.76
C MET A 167 -13.28 3.58 -6.14
N SER A 168 -12.81 4.21 -7.21
CA SER A 168 -13.08 3.74 -8.56
C SER A 168 -12.43 2.38 -8.82
N TYR A 169 -13.14 1.51 -9.53
CA TYR A 169 -12.60 0.25 -10.02
C TYR A 169 -11.62 0.51 -11.18
N ILE A 170 -10.43 -0.08 -11.11
CA ILE A 170 -9.47 -0.07 -12.22
C ILE A 170 -9.63 -1.37 -13.02
N PRO A 171 -10.07 -1.31 -14.29
CA PRO A 171 -10.32 -2.51 -15.07
C PRO A 171 -9.02 -3.17 -15.52
N GLY A 172 -9.03 -4.50 -15.55
CA GLY A 172 -7.94 -5.33 -16.03
C GLY A 172 -7.54 -6.41 -15.03
N GLN A 173 -6.38 -7.00 -15.26
CA GLN A 173 -5.75 -7.96 -14.36
C GLN A 173 -4.48 -7.35 -13.76
N THR A 174 -3.98 -7.91 -12.67
CA THR A 174 -2.70 -7.44 -12.11
C THR A 174 -1.56 -7.83 -13.05
N LEU A 175 -0.46 -7.06 -13.02
CA LEU A 175 0.74 -7.40 -13.77
C LEU A 175 1.26 -8.77 -13.33
N ALA A 176 1.09 -9.15 -12.06
CA ALA A 176 1.46 -10.48 -11.57
C ALA A 176 0.71 -11.62 -12.29
N GLN A 177 -0.60 -11.44 -12.54
CA GLN A 177 -1.42 -12.40 -13.28
C GLN A 177 -1.01 -12.46 -14.74
N ALA A 178 -0.69 -11.31 -15.35
CA ALA A 178 -0.26 -11.24 -16.74
C ALA A 178 1.17 -11.77 -16.96
N TRP A 179 2.06 -11.57 -15.98
CA TRP A 179 3.52 -11.73 -16.10
C TRP A 179 4.00 -13.03 -16.76
N PRO A 180 3.43 -14.21 -16.43
CA PRO A 180 3.86 -15.48 -17.05
C PRO A 180 3.57 -15.55 -18.55
N SER A 181 2.59 -14.80 -19.04
CA SER A 181 2.16 -14.79 -20.44
C SER A 181 2.82 -13.70 -21.29
N LEU A 182 3.54 -12.76 -20.67
CA LEU A 182 4.16 -11.64 -21.36
C LEU A 182 5.42 -12.05 -22.10
N SER A 183 5.48 -11.68 -23.38
CA SER A 183 6.69 -11.70 -24.20
C SER A 183 7.73 -10.69 -23.69
N HIS A 184 8.98 -10.85 -24.15
CA HIS A 184 10.04 -9.89 -23.82
C HIS A 184 9.71 -8.46 -24.29
N LYS A 185 9.14 -8.31 -25.49
CA LYS A 185 8.73 -7.02 -26.04
C LYS A 185 7.66 -6.35 -25.17
N GLU A 186 6.67 -7.10 -24.71
CA GLU A 186 5.60 -6.57 -23.85
C GLU A 186 6.15 -6.16 -22.47
N LYS A 187 7.10 -6.92 -21.91
CA LYS A 187 7.76 -6.55 -20.64
C LYS A 187 8.54 -5.24 -20.78
N ILE A 188 9.26 -5.04 -21.88
CA ILE A 188 9.95 -3.78 -22.17
C ILE A 188 8.95 -2.64 -22.33
N SER A 189 7.85 -2.84 -23.06
CA SER A 189 6.81 -1.81 -23.21
C SER A 189 6.21 -1.39 -21.86
N ILE A 190 5.86 -2.36 -21.01
CA ILE A 190 5.35 -2.10 -19.65
C ILE A 190 6.41 -1.39 -18.80
N GLN A 191 7.69 -1.78 -18.90
CA GLN A 191 8.78 -1.10 -18.20
C GLN A 191 8.83 0.39 -18.57
N HIS A 192 8.77 0.74 -19.86
CA HIS A 192 8.77 2.13 -20.30
C HIS A 192 7.56 2.92 -19.79
N GLN A 193 6.37 2.32 -19.82
CA GLN A 193 5.15 2.94 -19.28
C GLN A 193 5.27 3.20 -17.78
N LEU A 194 5.80 2.23 -17.01
CA LEU A 194 6.01 2.40 -15.57
C LEU A 194 7.07 3.46 -15.27
N ASP A 195 8.16 3.50 -16.04
CA ASP A 195 9.20 4.52 -15.92
C ASP A 195 8.60 5.93 -16.09
N GLU A 196 7.80 6.13 -17.14
CA GLU A 196 7.11 7.40 -17.38
C GLU A 196 6.17 7.79 -16.22
N ILE A 197 5.34 6.85 -15.75
CA ILE A 197 4.42 7.08 -14.62
C ILE A 197 5.19 7.46 -13.35
N PHE A 198 6.26 6.74 -13.00
CA PHE A 198 7.00 7.01 -11.78
C PHE A 198 7.88 8.26 -11.89
N CYS A 199 8.45 8.55 -13.05
CA CYS A 199 9.10 9.83 -13.31
C CYS A 199 8.11 10.98 -13.11
N ARG A 200 6.89 10.85 -13.64
CA ARG A 200 5.82 11.84 -13.46
C ARG A 200 5.43 12.01 -12.00
N LEU A 201 5.21 10.93 -11.25
CA LEU A 201 4.93 10.99 -9.81
C LEU A 201 6.02 11.72 -9.04
N ARG A 202 7.30 11.44 -9.34
CA ARG A 202 8.45 12.09 -8.68
C ARG A 202 8.66 13.57 -9.05
N THR A 203 7.90 14.10 -10.02
CA THR A 203 7.86 15.55 -10.27
C THR A 203 7.12 16.31 -9.17
N ILE A 204 6.26 15.62 -8.41
CA ILE A 204 5.58 16.17 -7.24
C ILE A 204 6.57 16.19 -6.09
N ARG A 205 6.94 17.40 -5.65
CA ARG A 205 7.96 17.63 -4.62
C ARG A 205 7.41 18.41 -3.44
N GLN A 206 8.05 18.19 -2.31
CA GLN A 206 7.82 18.92 -1.06
C GLN A 206 9.18 19.38 -0.52
N ASP A 207 9.28 20.65 -0.16
CA ASP A 207 10.49 21.22 0.43
C ASP A 207 10.72 20.67 1.86
N ASP A 208 11.98 20.74 2.31
CA ASP A 208 12.35 20.34 3.67
C ASP A 208 11.58 21.14 4.74
N GLY A 209 11.35 20.51 5.89
CA GLY A 209 10.62 21.10 7.02
C GLY A 209 9.12 20.76 7.05
N SER A 210 8.59 20.24 5.94
CA SER A 210 7.25 19.64 5.92
C SER A 210 7.33 18.16 6.35
N PRO A 211 6.35 17.63 7.11
CA PRO A 211 6.36 16.24 7.56
C PRO A 211 6.42 15.23 6.40
N LEU A 212 7.24 14.20 6.56
CA LEU A 212 7.29 13.05 5.66
C LEU A 212 6.10 12.10 5.92
N GLY A 213 5.84 11.23 4.95
CA GLY A 213 4.76 10.25 4.98
C GLY A 213 3.50 10.75 4.30
N GLY A 214 2.34 10.37 4.84
CA GLY A 214 1.05 10.68 4.23
C GLY A 214 0.85 12.18 3.97
N VAL A 215 0.18 12.48 2.86
CA VAL A 215 0.02 13.83 2.29
C VAL A 215 -0.81 14.80 3.14
N ASN A 216 -1.48 14.32 4.19
CA ASN A 216 -2.31 15.10 5.09
C ASN A 216 -1.81 15.02 6.54
N GLY A 217 -0.51 14.79 6.74
CA GLY A 217 0.11 14.74 8.06
C GLY A 217 -0.16 13.45 8.83
N GLU A 218 -0.51 12.36 8.13
CA GLU A 218 -0.65 11.04 8.74
C GLU A 218 0.66 10.59 9.38
N GLY A 219 1.79 10.99 8.80
CA GLY A 219 3.14 10.73 9.29
C GLY A 219 3.84 9.62 8.52
N ALA A 220 5.16 9.53 8.71
CA ALA A 220 5.99 8.54 8.06
C ALA A 220 5.74 7.14 8.63
N LYS A 221 5.84 6.14 7.76
CA LYS A 221 5.76 4.72 8.13
C LYS A 221 7.12 4.06 8.02
N GLU A 222 7.50 3.31 9.05
CA GLU A 222 8.71 2.49 9.04
C GLU A 222 8.42 1.16 9.76
N LEU A 223 7.97 0.18 8.98
CA LEU A 223 7.51 -1.13 9.46
C LEU A 223 8.58 -1.87 10.26
N ARG A 224 9.87 -1.64 9.97
CA ARG A 224 10.97 -2.31 10.69
C ARG A 224 11.13 -1.80 12.13
N VAL A 225 10.69 -0.57 12.39
CA VAL A 225 10.73 0.04 13.74
C VAL A 225 9.51 -0.35 14.53
N ASP A 226 8.33 -0.14 13.93
CA ASP A 226 7.04 -0.48 14.49
C ASP A 226 5.99 -0.52 13.38
N GLU A 227 5.37 -1.68 13.18
CA GLU A 227 4.39 -1.93 12.12
C GLU A 227 3.10 -1.09 12.29
N CYS A 228 2.83 -0.57 13.49
CA CYS A 228 1.58 0.12 13.82
C CYS A 228 1.74 1.62 14.10
N THR A 229 2.97 2.14 14.11
CA THR A 229 3.24 3.54 14.48
C THR A 229 3.37 4.43 13.25
N LEU A 230 2.71 5.59 13.33
CA LEU A 230 2.84 6.69 12.38
C LEU A 230 3.74 7.79 12.99
N PHE A 231 4.89 8.04 12.36
CA PHE A 231 5.91 8.98 12.84
C PHE A 231 5.67 10.38 12.28
N LYS A 232 4.89 11.20 13.00
CA LYS A 232 4.41 12.51 12.51
C LYS A 232 5.44 13.65 12.51
N ASN A 233 6.52 13.52 13.28
CA ASN A 233 7.51 14.59 13.48
C ASN A 233 8.81 14.37 12.69
N ILE A 234 8.76 13.56 11.64
CA ILE A 234 9.90 13.34 10.75
C ILE A 234 9.79 14.33 9.60
N THR A 235 10.69 15.30 9.52
CA THR A 235 10.63 16.40 8.54
C THR A 235 11.85 16.47 7.63
N THR A 236 12.88 15.68 7.94
CA THR A 236 14.14 15.66 7.20
C THR A 236 14.57 14.25 6.85
N THR A 237 15.34 14.13 5.77
CA THR A 237 16.07 12.92 5.37
C THR A 237 16.87 12.31 6.51
N LYS A 238 17.55 13.16 7.29
CA LYS A 238 18.39 12.73 8.40
C LYS A 238 17.58 12.09 9.53
N GLU A 239 16.44 12.67 9.87
CA GLU A 239 15.53 12.13 10.89
C GLU A 239 14.95 10.79 10.44
N PHE A 240 14.51 10.69 9.18
CA PHE A 240 13.97 9.44 8.64
C PHE A 240 15.04 8.34 8.62
N ASN A 241 16.24 8.62 8.12
CA ASN A 241 17.34 7.66 8.14
C ASN A 241 17.67 7.23 9.58
N SER A 242 17.69 8.15 10.53
CA SER A 242 17.93 7.81 11.94
C SER A 242 16.82 6.93 12.52
N LEU A 243 15.56 7.16 12.13
CA LEU A 243 14.42 6.33 12.48
C LEU A 243 14.60 4.89 11.97
N GLN A 244 15.03 4.69 10.72
CA GLN A 244 15.26 3.33 10.19
C GLN A 244 16.24 2.52 11.04
N PHE A 245 17.22 3.19 11.67
CA PHE A 245 18.20 2.56 12.55
C PHE A 245 17.78 2.48 14.02
N SER A 246 16.62 3.02 14.42
CA SER A 246 16.12 2.93 15.81
C SER A 246 15.32 1.66 16.09
N ALA A 247 15.12 0.81 15.08
CA ALA A 247 14.42 -0.45 15.20
C ALA A 247 15.11 -1.39 16.22
N ARG A 248 14.31 -1.98 17.11
CA ARG A 248 14.79 -2.70 18.32
C ARG A 248 15.71 -3.90 18.02
N HIS A 249 15.68 -4.42 16.80
CA HIS A 249 16.38 -5.64 16.42
C HIS A 249 17.48 -5.44 15.37
N TYR A 250 17.94 -4.20 15.14
CA TYR A 250 18.97 -3.89 14.14
C TYR A 250 20.39 -4.37 14.49
N GLY A 251 20.57 -5.22 15.50
CA GLY A 251 21.88 -5.73 15.89
C GLY A 251 22.66 -4.76 16.79
N SER A 252 23.98 -4.97 16.90
CA SER A 252 24.83 -4.18 17.78
C SER A 252 25.05 -2.75 17.27
N THR A 253 25.42 -1.83 18.16
CA THR A 253 25.77 -0.44 17.79
C THR A 253 26.89 -0.38 16.75
N THR A 254 27.83 -1.33 16.76
CA THR A 254 28.88 -1.47 15.75
C THR A 254 28.31 -1.81 14.37
N TYR A 255 27.32 -2.69 14.29
CA TYR A 255 26.67 -3.05 13.04
C TYR A 255 25.86 -1.88 12.47
N VAL A 256 25.14 -1.13 13.32
CA VAL A 256 24.45 0.11 12.91
C VAL A 256 25.45 1.14 12.38
N LYS A 257 26.62 1.32 13.02
CA LYS A 257 27.68 2.20 12.51
C LYS A 257 28.19 1.77 11.14
N LEU A 258 28.41 0.47 10.95
CA LEU A 258 28.80 -0.08 9.64
C LEU A 258 27.73 0.23 8.58
N LEU A 259 26.45 -0.03 8.87
CA LEU A 259 25.37 0.27 7.92
C LEU A 259 25.28 1.76 7.58
N ARG A 260 25.42 2.64 8.58
CA ARG A 260 25.46 4.09 8.36
C ARG A 260 26.62 4.51 7.47
N SER A 261 27.78 3.88 7.60
CA SER A 261 28.94 4.20 6.75
C SER A 261 28.67 3.96 5.26
N PHE A 262 27.76 3.05 4.89
CA PHE A 262 27.34 2.88 3.49
C PHE A 262 26.44 3.99 2.98
N LEU A 263 25.72 4.68 3.87
CA LEU A 263 24.83 5.81 3.52
C LEU A 263 25.55 7.16 3.54
N GLU A 264 26.66 7.28 4.29
CA GLU A 264 27.47 8.52 4.36
C GLU A 264 28.10 8.89 3.01
N TYR A 265 28.24 7.94 2.08
CA TYR A 265 28.71 8.18 0.71
C TYR A 265 27.58 8.35 -0.31
N ASP A 266 26.32 8.27 0.12
CA ASP A 266 25.19 8.45 -0.78
C ASP A 266 24.80 9.93 -0.86
N ASN A 267 25.19 10.55 -1.98
CA ASN A 267 24.84 11.93 -2.31
C ASN A 267 23.32 12.14 -2.48
N SER A 268 22.51 11.07 -2.54
CA SER A 268 21.04 11.17 -2.49
C SER A 268 20.55 11.89 -1.23
N THR A 269 21.28 11.76 -0.12
CA THR A 269 20.96 12.43 1.15
C THR A 269 21.19 13.95 1.12
N LEU A 270 21.87 14.46 0.09
CA LEU A 270 22.14 15.89 -0.12
C LEU A 270 21.10 16.57 -1.00
N ILE A 271 20.23 15.82 -1.68
CA ILE A 271 19.16 16.39 -2.50
C ILE A 271 18.07 16.90 -1.53
N PRO A 272 17.83 18.22 -1.46
CA PRO A 272 16.84 18.77 -0.54
C PRO A 272 15.43 18.34 -0.95
N GLY A 273 14.56 18.18 0.04
CA GLY A 273 13.16 17.89 -0.14
C GLY A 273 12.85 16.40 -0.32
N SER A 274 11.57 16.15 -0.54
CA SER A 274 10.98 14.82 -0.71
C SER A 274 10.13 14.79 -1.96
N VAL A 275 9.94 13.59 -2.50
CA VAL A 275 9.09 13.34 -3.67
C VAL A 275 7.90 12.51 -3.24
N PHE A 276 6.79 12.65 -3.97
CA PHE A 276 5.69 11.72 -3.80
C PHE A 276 6.11 10.32 -4.28
N THR A 277 5.94 9.32 -3.41
CA THR A 277 6.26 7.92 -3.69
C THR A 277 5.05 7.03 -3.43
N HIS A 278 5.00 5.88 -4.09
CA HIS A 278 3.93 4.90 -3.90
C HIS A 278 4.08 4.07 -2.61
N GLY A 279 5.31 3.87 -2.11
CA GLY A 279 5.59 3.10 -0.89
C GLY A 279 5.56 1.57 -1.05
N ASP A 280 4.68 1.01 -1.89
CA ASP A 280 4.56 -0.46 -2.10
C ASP A 280 4.53 -0.84 -3.60
N VAL A 281 5.59 -0.54 -4.35
CA VAL A 281 5.63 -0.85 -5.80
C VAL A 281 5.89 -2.35 -6.00
N ARG A 282 4.87 -3.07 -6.48
CA ARG A 282 4.95 -4.50 -6.79
C ARG A 282 4.00 -4.88 -7.91
N ILE A 283 4.27 -6.00 -8.56
CA ILE A 283 3.47 -6.53 -9.69
C ILE A 283 1.99 -6.78 -9.35
N ASN A 284 1.64 -6.95 -8.06
CA ASN A 284 0.25 -7.08 -7.62
C ASN A 284 -0.50 -5.73 -7.56
N ASN A 285 0.24 -4.63 -7.49
CA ASN A 285 -0.28 -3.28 -7.34
C ASN A 285 -0.29 -2.51 -8.69
N ILE A 286 0.07 -3.17 -9.78
CA ILE A 286 0.08 -2.62 -11.14
C ILE A 286 -1.03 -3.30 -11.92
N MET A 287 -1.97 -2.53 -12.45
CA MET A 287 -3.06 -3.02 -13.28
C MET A 287 -2.67 -2.92 -14.74
N VAL A 288 -2.96 -3.97 -15.51
CA VAL A 288 -2.71 -4.02 -16.95
C VAL A 288 -3.91 -4.59 -17.69
N LYS A 289 -4.05 -4.17 -18.95
CA LYS A 289 -5.05 -4.70 -19.87
C LYS A 289 -4.43 -4.86 -21.26
N LYS A 290 -4.84 -5.91 -21.96
CA LYS A 290 -4.51 -6.08 -23.38
C LYS A 290 -5.47 -5.25 -24.22
N GLU A 291 -4.95 -4.37 -25.07
CA GLU A 291 -5.80 -3.62 -25.98
C GLU A 291 -6.49 -4.54 -27.00
N PRO A 292 -7.73 -4.22 -27.41
CA PRO A 292 -8.45 -4.98 -28.44
C PRO A 292 -7.92 -4.75 -29.88
N SER A 293 -6.72 -4.18 -30.03
CA SER A 293 -6.10 -3.89 -31.33
C SER A 293 -5.44 -5.13 -31.96
N PRO A 294 -5.19 -5.16 -33.28
CA PRO A 294 -4.54 -6.29 -33.95
C PRO A 294 -3.12 -6.59 -33.43
N SER A 295 -2.43 -5.58 -32.89
CA SER A 295 -1.13 -5.72 -32.22
C SER A 295 -1.26 -6.23 -30.79
N GLY A 296 -2.41 -6.03 -30.15
CA GLY A 296 -2.75 -6.57 -28.83
C GLY A 296 -1.73 -6.20 -27.75
N GLU A 297 -1.29 -4.94 -27.70
CA GLU A 297 -0.28 -4.53 -26.72
C GLU A 297 -0.87 -4.41 -25.32
N TYR A 298 -0.06 -4.71 -24.30
CA TYR A 298 -0.43 -4.50 -22.91
C TYR A 298 -0.19 -3.05 -22.52
N ILE A 299 -1.22 -2.42 -21.95
CA ILE A 299 -1.15 -1.09 -21.37
C ILE A 299 -1.29 -1.15 -19.86
N VAL A 300 -0.56 -0.29 -19.15
CA VAL A 300 -0.73 -0.04 -17.72
C VAL A 300 -2.01 0.78 -17.53
N THR A 301 -3.01 0.19 -16.89
CA THR A 301 -4.32 0.82 -16.68
C THR A 301 -4.42 1.57 -15.36
N GLY A 302 -3.52 1.31 -14.42
CA GLY A 302 -3.39 2.11 -13.21
C GLY A 302 -2.51 1.48 -12.13
N ILE A 303 -2.19 2.29 -11.13
CA ILE A 303 -1.42 1.88 -9.94
C ILE A 303 -2.36 1.92 -8.72
N ILE A 304 -2.43 0.81 -7.98
CA ILE A 304 -3.31 0.63 -6.82
C ILE A 304 -2.50 0.36 -5.55
N GLY A 305 -3.12 0.43 -4.37
CA GLY A 305 -2.42 0.11 -3.12
C GLY A 305 -1.58 1.26 -2.58
N LEU A 306 -2.16 2.47 -2.56
CA LEU A 306 -1.56 3.71 -2.04
C LEU A 306 -1.54 3.75 -0.50
N GLU A 307 -1.56 2.60 0.18
CA GLU A 307 -1.58 2.56 1.64
C GLU A 307 -0.31 3.15 2.22
N ASP A 308 0.84 2.91 1.60
CA ASP A 308 2.15 3.39 2.07
C ASP A 308 2.68 4.59 1.26
N SER A 309 1.82 5.22 0.45
CA SER A 309 2.23 6.36 -0.36
C SER A 309 2.38 7.64 0.45
N GLY A 310 3.19 8.56 -0.06
CA GLY A 310 3.42 9.83 0.61
C GLY A 310 4.72 10.49 0.17
N PHE A 311 5.09 11.54 0.89
CA PHE A 311 6.34 12.25 0.68
C PHE A 311 7.49 11.55 1.39
N TYR A 312 8.40 11.03 0.58
CA TYR A 312 9.58 10.30 1.03
C TYR A 312 10.80 10.69 0.19
N LEU A 313 11.92 10.07 0.51
CA LEU A 313 13.20 10.31 -0.12
C LEU A 313 13.21 9.80 -1.56
N HIS A 314 14.02 10.44 -2.40
CA HIS A 314 13.96 10.24 -3.84
C HIS A 314 14.66 8.96 -4.34
N TYR A 315 15.45 8.29 -3.49
CA TYR A 315 16.34 7.19 -3.88
C TYR A 315 15.62 5.85 -4.02
#